data_AF-A0A6V7IYX9-F1
#
_entry.id   AF-A0A6V7IYX9-F1
#
_cell.length_a   1.000
_cell.length_b   1.000
_cell.length_c   1.000
_cell.angle_alpha   90.00
_cell.angle_beta   90.00
_cell.angle_gamma   90.00
#
_symmetry.space_group_name_H-M   'P 1'
#
loop_
_entity.id
_entity.type
_entity.pdbx_description
1 polymer ?
#
loop_
_entity_poly.entity_id
_entity_poly.type
_entity_poly.pdbx_seq_one_letter_code
_entity_poly.pdbx_strand_id
1 'polypeptide(L)'
;IFEAVKEKFNVKEALEGETAVNGVPQLECITPLRLLLASEKLPERWEKEVKSMESHNKQRMQNNQWKIDDTNIVKLIRERLKLERFSEELIQTACGILEINCHEIRTAGGYGARALYPTVALMNHSCVSNTSHAVHTNDY
;
A
#
# COMPACT_ATOMS: atom_id res chain seq x y z
N ILE A 1 6.33 -16.69 -7.19
CA ILE A 1 5.23 -17.22 -8.05
C ILE A 1 5.31 -16.63 -9.47
N PHE A 2 5.42 -15.31 -9.68
CA PHE A 2 5.42 -14.73 -11.05
C PHE A 2 6.74 -14.72 -11.82
N GLU A 3 7.89 -14.94 -11.16
CA GLU A 3 9.16 -15.16 -11.86
C GLU A 3 9.16 -16.49 -12.63
N ALA A 4 8.34 -17.46 -12.17
CA ALA A 4 8.22 -18.78 -12.80
C ALA A 4 7.27 -18.81 -14.02
N VAL A 5 6.33 -17.86 -14.15
CA VAL A 5 5.16 -18.06 -15.06
C VAL A 5 5.25 -17.27 -16.38
N LYS A 6 6.08 -16.23 -16.52
CA LYS A 6 6.15 -15.39 -17.75
C LYS A 6 4.79 -14.85 -18.27
N GLU A 7 3.69 -15.02 -17.53
CA GLU A 7 2.37 -14.60 -17.98
C GLU A 7 2.20 -13.08 -17.88
N LYS A 8 1.53 -12.53 -18.90
CA LYS A 8 0.97 -11.18 -18.86
C LYS A 8 -0.23 -11.21 -17.92
N PHE A 9 -0.38 -10.18 -17.09
CA PHE A 9 -1.52 -10.03 -16.20
C PHE A 9 -2.84 -10.15 -16.99
N ASN A 10 -3.61 -11.19 -16.70
CA ASN A 10 -4.90 -11.44 -17.34
C ASN A 10 -6.02 -10.81 -16.51
N VAL A 11 -6.46 -9.62 -16.95
CA VAL A 11 -7.52 -8.85 -16.27
C VAL A 11 -8.81 -9.64 -16.16
N LYS A 12 -9.13 -10.47 -17.16
CA LYS A 12 -10.38 -11.23 -17.19
C LYS A 12 -10.39 -12.31 -16.13
N GLU A 13 -9.30 -13.06 -16.03
CA GLU A 13 -9.10 -14.07 -15.00
C GLU A 13 -9.03 -13.49 -13.58
N ALA A 14 -8.44 -12.29 -13.44
CA ALA A 14 -8.41 -11.57 -12.17
C ALA A 14 -9.79 -11.10 -11.68
N LEU A 15 -10.75 -10.90 -12.60
CA LEU A 15 -12.11 -10.43 -12.28
C LEU A 15 -13.13 -11.57 -12.23
N GLU A 16 -12.94 -12.64 -13.00
CA GLU A 16 -13.93 -13.70 -13.22
C GLU A 16 -13.48 -15.08 -12.69
N GLY A 17 -12.21 -15.25 -12.30
CA GLY A 17 -11.65 -16.52 -11.82
C GLY A 17 -11.62 -16.67 -10.29
N GLU A 18 -11.06 -17.79 -9.80
CA GLU A 18 -10.91 -18.06 -8.35
C GLU A 18 -10.09 -16.99 -7.61
N THR A 19 -9.24 -16.25 -8.32
CA THR A 19 -8.47 -15.11 -7.79
C THR A 19 -9.35 -13.91 -7.45
N ALA A 20 -10.53 -13.76 -8.05
CA ALA A 20 -11.48 -12.71 -7.69
C ALA A 20 -12.00 -12.88 -6.24
N VAL A 21 -12.03 -14.12 -5.73
CA VAL A 21 -12.48 -14.44 -4.37
C VAL A 21 -11.34 -14.27 -3.35
N ASN A 22 -10.10 -14.57 -3.74
CA ASN A 22 -8.92 -14.56 -2.85
C ASN A 22 -8.05 -13.30 -2.97
N GLY A 23 -8.44 -12.34 -3.81
CA GLY A 23 -7.66 -11.16 -4.12
C GLY A 23 -6.66 -11.39 -5.25
N VAL A 24 -6.27 -10.28 -5.89
CA VAL A 24 -5.40 -10.28 -7.08
C VAL A 24 -4.02 -9.73 -6.68
N PRO A 25 -3.00 -10.58 -6.46
CA PRO A 25 -1.70 -10.15 -5.94
C PRO A 25 -1.01 -9.08 -6.80
N GLN A 26 -1.28 -9.06 -8.10
CA GLN A 26 -0.71 -8.07 -9.02
C GLN A 26 -1.23 -6.66 -8.76
N LEU A 27 -2.39 -6.51 -8.09
CA LEU A 27 -2.92 -5.21 -7.67
C LEU A 27 -2.30 -4.70 -6.37
N GLU A 28 -1.54 -5.52 -5.64
CA GLU A 28 -0.88 -5.13 -4.37
C GLU A 28 0.09 -3.98 -4.57
N CYS A 29 0.69 -3.85 -5.75
CA CYS A 29 1.63 -2.78 -6.07
C CYS A 29 0.97 -1.41 -6.30
N ILE A 30 -0.35 -1.35 -6.54
CA ILE A 30 -1.02 -0.11 -6.96
C ILE A 30 -0.96 0.95 -5.86
N THR A 31 -1.31 0.60 -4.63
CA THR A 31 -1.33 1.56 -3.52
C THR A 31 0.08 2.05 -3.15
N PRO A 32 1.10 1.18 -2.99
CA PRO A 32 2.49 1.62 -2.83
C PRO A 32 2.97 2.52 -3.98
N LEU A 33 2.67 2.17 -5.23
CA LEU A 33 3.05 2.99 -6.38
C LEU A 33 2.37 4.36 -6.37
N ARG A 34 1.07 4.42 -6.01
CA ARG A 34 0.36 5.71 -5.84
C ARG A 34 1.01 6.57 -4.78
N LEU A 35 1.45 5.99 -3.65
CA LEU A 35 2.15 6.71 -2.59
C LEU A 35 3.49 7.27 -3.07
N LEU A 36 4.28 6.46 -3.78
CA LEU A 36 5.58 6.87 -4.34
C LEU A 36 5.41 8.00 -5.37
N LEU A 37 4.46 7.88 -6.30
CA LEU A 37 4.17 8.94 -7.27
C LEU A 37 3.62 10.20 -6.60
N ALA A 38 2.83 10.06 -5.53
CA ALA A 38 2.38 11.19 -4.74
C ALA A 38 3.54 11.91 -4.03
N SER A 39 4.57 11.18 -3.58
CA SER A 39 5.77 11.81 -3.01
C SER A 39 6.55 12.66 -4.01
N GLU A 40 6.58 12.27 -5.29
CA GLU A 40 7.19 13.07 -6.36
C GLU A 40 6.32 14.29 -6.69
N LYS A 41 5.00 14.11 -6.73
CA LYS A 41 4.04 15.18 -7.09
C LYS A 41 3.88 16.23 -5.99
N LEU A 42 3.94 15.81 -4.72
CA LEU A 42 3.69 16.64 -3.54
C LEU A 42 4.84 16.50 -2.51
N PRO A 43 6.07 16.90 -2.87
CA PRO A 43 7.26 16.65 -2.05
C PRO A 43 7.20 17.33 -0.68
N GLU A 44 6.65 18.55 -0.60
CA GLU A 44 6.48 19.22 0.69
C GLU A 44 5.58 18.45 1.64
N ARG A 45 4.47 17.91 1.12
CA ARG A 45 3.52 17.13 1.91
C ARG A 45 4.14 15.81 2.35
N TRP A 46 4.88 15.15 1.44
CA TRP A 46 5.63 13.95 1.77
C TRP A 46 6.60 14.18 2.93
N GLU A 47 7.45 15.22 2.84
CA GLU A 47 8.44 15.53 3.88
C GLU A 47 7.78 15.93 5.21
N LYS A 48 6.68 16.69 5.18
CA LYS A 48 6.02 17.18 6.39
C LYS A 48 5.13 16.13 7.08
N GLU A 49 4.46 15.28 6.33
CA GLU A 49 3.36 14.46 6.85
C GLU A 49 3.60 12.95 6.78
N VAL A 50 4.36 12.46 5.79
CA VAL A 50 4.35 11.03 5.45
C VAL A 50 5.69 10.34 5.69
N LYS A 51 6.80 10.98 5.34
CA LYS A 51 8.14 10.38 5.37
C LYS A 51 8.55 9.90 6.76
N SER A 52 8.07 10.57 7.82
CA SER A 52 8.35 10.23 9.22
C SER A 52 7.34 9.29 9.86
N MET A 53 6.34 8.81 9.12
CA MET A 53 5.38 7.84 9.64
C MET A 53 6.08 6.51 9.94
N GLU A 54 5.63 5.84 11.00
CA GLU A 54 6.20 4.55 11.39
C GLU A 54 5.96 3.50 10.31
N SER A 55 7.02 2.78 9.93
CA SER A 55 6.96 1.76 8.88
C SER A 55 7.41 0.38 9.38
N HIS A 56 7.92 0.30 10.60
CA HIS A 56 8.45 -0.90 11.24
C HIS A 56 9.43 -1.68 10.38
N ASN A 57 10.23 -1.02 9.53
CA ASN A 57 11.13 -1.68 8.58
C ASN A 57 12.06 -2.72 9.25
N LYS A 58 12.61 -2.39 10.43
CA LYS A 58 13.53 -3.29 11.16
C LYS A 58 12.83 -4.59 11.56
N GLN A 59 11.58 -4.51 12.01
CA GLN A 59 10.77 -5.66 12.39
C GLN A 59 10.25 -6.39 11.15
N ARG A 60 9.71 -5.66 10.17
CA ARG A 60 9.17 -6.21 8.92
C ARG A 60 10.21 -7.03 8.17
N MET A 61 11.47 -6.57 8.10
CA MET A 61 12.57 -7.28 7.43
C MET A 61 12.85 -8.68 8.00
N GLN A 62 12.48 -8.94 9.26
CA GLN A 62 12.62 -10.27 9.88
C GLN A 62 11.44 -11.20 9.55
N ASN A 63 10.35 -10.66 9.01
CA ASN A 63 9.12 -11.37 8.73
C ASN A 63 9.06 -11.87 7.29
N ASN A 64 8.29 -12.94 7.05
CA ASN A 64 8.09 -13.49 5.70
C ASN A 64 7.41 -12.48 4.74
N GLN A 65 6.60 -11.55 5.27
CA GLN A 65 5.93 -10.53 4.47
C GLN A 65 6.92 -9.66 3.68
N TRP A 66 8.11 -9.36 4.24
CA TRP A 66 9.13 -8.58 3.53
C TRP A 66 9.55 -9.24 2.21
N LYS A 67 9.71 -10.56 2.20
CA LYS A 67 10.08 -11.33 1.00
C LYS A 67 8.94 -11.40 -0.02
N ILE A 68 7.69 -11.42 0.47
CA ILE A 68 6.49 -11.37 -0.37
C ILE A 68 6.42 -10.00 -1.06
N ASP A 69 6.55 -8.92 -0.28
CA ASP A 69 6.55 -7.54 -0.79
C ASP A 69 7.70 -7.29 -1.76
N ASP A 70 8.88 -7.87 -1.49
CA ASP A 70 10.03 -7.81 -2.41
C ASP A 70 9.66 -8.39 -3.79
N THR A 71 9.07 -9.58 -3.81
CA THR A 71 8.73 -10.27 -5.06
C THR A 71 7.55 -9.62 -5.78
N ASN A 72 6.49 -9.27 -5.05
CA ASN A 72 5.22 -8.85 -5.64
C ASN A 72 5.18 -7.34 -5.94
N ILE A 73 5.91 -6.52 -5.17
CA ILE A 73 5.82 -5.07 -5.23
C ILE A 73 7.15 -4.47 -5.69
N VAL A 74 8.25 -4.75 -4.99
CA VAL A 74 9.56 -4.13 -5.27
C VAL A 74 10.07 -4.49 -6.67
N LYS A 75 10.20 -5.80 -6.95
CA LYS A 75 10.64 -6.29 -8.27
C LYS A 75 9.66 -5.91 -9.37
N LEU A 76 8.36 -5.92 -9.10
CA LEU A 76 7.36 -5.48 -10.08
C LEU A 76 7.56 -4.01 -10.46
N ILE A 77 7.70 -3.10 -9.49
CA ILE A 77 7.88 -1.67 -9.74
C ILE A 77 9.23 -1.39 -10.43
N ARG A 78 10.33 -1.96 -9.93
CA ARG A 78 11.66 -1.67 -10.47
C ARG A 78 11.93 -2.41 -11.79
N GLU A 79 11.67 -3.71 -11.85
CA GLU A 79 12.09 -4.52 -12.98
C GLU A 79 11.05 -4.61 -14.10
N ARG A 80 9.75 -4.68 -13.77
CA ARG A 80 8.70 -4.77 -14.80
C ARG A 80 8.20 -3.41 -15.26
N LEU A 81 7.96 -2.48 -14.34
CA LEU A 81 7.55 -1.12 -14.68
C LEU A 81 8.74 -0.19 -15.02
N LYS A 82 9.98 -0.66 -14.81
CA LYS A 82 11.21 0.09 -15.11
C LYS A 82 11.32 1.41 -14.34
N LEU A 83 10.77 1.47 -13.13
CA LEU A 83 10.79 2.65 -12.26
C LEU A 83 11.98 2.58 -11.29
N GLU A 84 13.20 2.45 -11.82
CA GLU A 84 14.42 2.26 -11.03
C GLU A 84 14.76 3.46 -10.12
N ARG A 85 14.16 4.62 -10.40
CA ARG A 85 14.28 5.85 -9.59
C ARG A 85 13.78 5.68 -8.14
N PHE A 86 12.92 4.70 -7.87
CA PHE A 86 12.53 4.34 -6.51
C PHE A 86 13.43 3.21 -6.00
N SER A 87 14.18 3.45 -4.91
CA SER A 87 15.02 2.42 -4.29
C SER A 87 14.18 1.29 -3.70
N GLU A 88 14.76 0.09 -3.61
CA GLU A 88 14.10 -1.07 -2.98
C GLU A 88 13.68 -0.76 -1.53
N GLU A 89 14.58 -0.12 -0.78
CA GLU A 89 14.34 0.33 0.59
C GLU A 89 13.17 1.33 0.65
N LEU A 90 13.10 2.29 -0.28
CA LEU A 90 11.99 3.26 -0.32
C LEU A 90 10.66 2.58 -0.62
N ILE A 91 10.63 1.62 -1.55
CA ILE A 91 9.42 0.86 -1.88
C ILE A 91 8.99 0.02 -0.66
N GLN A 92 9.93 -0.67 0.00
CA GLN A 92 9.64 -1.41 1.22
C GLN A 92 9.13 -0.51 2.35
N THR A 93 9.70 0.68 2.49
CA THR A 93 9.24 1.69 3.46
C THR A 93 7.82 2.13 3.15
N ALA A 94 7.49 2.39 1.87
CA ALA A 94 6.15 2.75 1.45
C ALA A 94 5.13 1.64 1.80
N CYS A 95 5.47 0.37 1.61
CA CYS A 95 4.63 -0.76 2.05
C CYS A 95 4.40 -0.72 3.57
N GLY A 96 5.45 -0.51 4.36
CA GLY A 96 5.34 -0.45 5.82
C GLY A 96 4.50 0.74 6.31
N ILE A 97 4.66 1.92 5.70
CA ILE A 97 3.82 3.09 6.01
C ILE A 97 2.35 2.75 5.78
N LEU A 98 2.02 2.13 4.64
CA LEU A 98 0.65 1.77 4.32
C LEU A 98 0.07 0.70 5.25
N GLU A 99 0.90 -0.27 5.67
CA GLU A 99 0.49 -1.36 6.57
C GLU A 99 0.12 -0.86 7.96
N ILE A 100 0.89 0.09 8.50
CA ILE A 100 0.74 0.57 9.88
C ILE A 100 -0.23 1.75 10.01
N ASN A 101 -0.29 2.62 8.98
CA ASN A 101 -0.94 3.93 9.12
C ASN A 101 -2.22 4.09 8.29
N CYS A 102 -2.60 3.11 7.47
CA CYS A 102 -3.84 3.21 6.69
C CYS A 102 -5.08 2.89 7.53
N HIS A 103 -6.15 3.59 7.20
CA HIS A 103 -7.49 3.31 7.70
C HIS A 103 -8.30 2.57 6.64
N GLU A 104 -9.13 1.62 7.08
CA GLU A 104 -10.15 1.04 6.24
C GLU A 104 -11.25 2.08 5.98
N ILE A 105 -11.60 2.24 4.71
CA ILE A 105 -12.68 3.12 4.26
C ILE A 105 -13.62 2.34 3.34
N ARG A 106 -14.83 2.88 3.14
CA ARG A 106 -15.75 2.40 2.11
C ARG A 106 -15.87 3.43 1.00
N THR A 107 -15.75 2.96 -0.23
CA THR A 107 -16.06 3.77 -1.42
C THR A 107 -17.57 4.04 -1.51
N ALA A 108 -17.97 5.00 -2.35
CA ALA A 108 -19.39 5.28 -2.60
C ALA A 108 -20.18 4.04 -3.10
N GLY A 109 -19.49 3.11 -3.79
CA GLY A 109 -20.07 1.83 -4.22
C GLY A 109 -20.09 0.74 -3.14
N GLY A 110 -19.68 1.03 -1.91
CA GLY A 110 -19.67 0.09 -0.78
C GLY A 110 -18.43 -0.81 -0.67
N TYR A 111 -17.53 -0.78 -1.65
CA TYR A 111 -16.29 -1.56 -1.64
C TYR A 111 -15.30 -1.06 -0.58
N GLY A 112 -14.63 -1.98 0.11
CA GLY A 112 -13.56 -1.67 1.03
C GLY A 112 -12.33 -1.13 0.31
N ALA A 113 -11.68 -0.13 0.90
CA ALA A 113 -10.44 0.44 0.42
C ALA A 113 -9.56 0.87 1.59
N ARG A 114 -8.29 1.15 1.31
CA ARG A 114 -7.32 1.69 2.27
C ARG A 114 -7.04 3.14 1.94
N ALA A 115 -7.04 4.00 2.95
CA ALA A 115 -6.69 5.41 2.83
C ALA A 115 -5.67 5.82 3.88
N LEU A 116 -4.70 6.65 3.46
CA LEU A 116 -3.69 7.21 4.33
C LEU A 116 -4.10 8.64 4.72
N TYR A 117 -4.41 8.85 5.99
CA TYR A 117 -4.77 10.16 6.56
C TYR A 117 -3.72 10.54 7.61
N PRO A 118 -2.65 11.28 7.24
CA PRO A 118 -1.50 11.46 8.11
C PRO A 118 -1.83 12.01 9.50
N THR A 119 -2.74 12.98 9.59
CA THR A 119 -3.17 13.56 10.88
C THR A 119 -3.93 12.56 11.75
N VAL A 120 -4.77 11.72 11.15
CA VAL A 120 -5.58 10.72 11.90
C VAL A 120 -4.68 9.57 12.38
N ALA A 121 -3.69 9.17 11.57
CA ALA A 121 -2.75 8.11 11.87
C ALA A 121 -1.82 8.39 13.07
N LEU A 122 -1.74 9.65 13.54
CA LEU A 122 -1.00 10.01 14.76
C LEU A 122 -1.66 9.50 16.04
N MET A 123 -2.95 9.16 16.01
CA MET A 123 -3.68 8.70 17.18
C MET A 123 -3.33 7.25 17.52
N ASN A 124 -2.78 7.03 18.70
CA ASN A 124 -2.48 5.69 19.19
C ASN A 124 -3.75 4.93 19.61
N HIS A 125 -3.68 3.61 19.48
CA HIS A 125 -4.74 2.71 19.91
C HIS A 125 -4.88 2.68 21.45
N SER A 126 -6.12 2.62 21.92
CA SER A 126 -6.50 2.25 23.29
C SER A 126 -7.81 1.45 23.24
N CYS A 127 -7.86 0.31 23.93
CA CYS A 127 -9.10 -0.47 24.09
C CYS A 127 -10.23 0.35 24.73
N VAL A 128 -9.89 1.40 25.49
CA VAL A 128 -10.82 2.40 26.01
C VAL A 128 -10.50 3.73 25.34
N SER A 129 -11.06 3.92 24.14
CA SER A 129 -10.82 5.10 23.33
C SER A 129 -11.58 6.31 23.88
N ASN A 130 -10.96 7.50 23.80
CA ASN A 130 -11.59 8.78 24.14
C ASN A 130 -12.07 9.56 22.89
N THR A 131 -11.81 9.03 21.70
CA THR A 131 -12.14 9.61 20.39
C THR A 131 -12.57 8.50 19.42
N SER A 132 -13.27 8.87 18.35
CA SER A 132 -13.67 7.97 17.26
C SER A 132 -13.56 8.72 15.93
N HIS A 133 -13.42 7.99 14.82
CA HIS A 133 -13.39 8.54 13.47
C HIS A 133 -14.56 8.03 12.63
N ALA A 134 -15.05 8.86 11.72
CA ALA A 134 -16.06 8.52 10.73
C ALA A 134 -15.64 9.08 9.37
N VAL A 135 -16.06 8.40 8.30
CA VAL A 135 -15.63 8.66 6.93
C VAL A 135 -16.88 9.06 6.14
N HIS A 136 -16.98 10.34 5.79
CA HIS A 136 -18.12 10.90 5.05
C HIS A 136 -17.88 10.85 3.54
N THR A 137 -18.60 9.97 2.83
CA THR A 137 -18.36 9.64 1.42
C THR A 137 -18.64 10.76 0.41
N ASN A 138 -19.14 11.91 0.84
CA ASN A 138 -19.46 13.03 -0.04
C ASN A 138 -18.29 13.98 -0.31
N ASP A 139 -17.15 13.78 0.37
CA ASP A 139 -16.00 14.68 0.32
C ASP A 139 -14.89 14.22 -0.68
N TYR A 140 -15.13 13.17 -1.48
CA TYR A 140 -14.19 12.59 -2.46
C TYR A 140 -14.92 11.93 -3.63
#